data_AF-A0A0C9TWN4-F1
#
_entry.id   AF-A0A0C9TWN4-F1
#
_cell.length_a   1.000
_cell.length_b   1.000
_cell.length_c   1.000
_cell.angle_alpha   90.00
_cell.angle_beta   90.00
_cell.angle_gamma   90.00
#
_symmetry.space_group_name_H-M   'P 1'
#
loop_
_entity.id
_entity.type
_entity.pdbx_description
1 polymer ?
#
loop_
_entity_poly.entity_id
_entity_poly.type
_entity_poly.pdbx_seq_one_letter_code
_entity_poly.pdbx_strand_id
1 'polypeptide(L)' 'MRTGKGLRNLFTIILLHCNPVDPHRLWEATRVHLCDDLHHHLTRRLNIDDPTEEQVYDYGLYEVDMVLRKKWKEPSRLS' A
#
# COMPACT_ATOMS: atom_id res chain seq x y z
N MET A 1 -13.77 -4.48 10.93
CA MET A 1 -13.51 -3.82 9.63
C MET A 1 -12.01 -3.84 9.41
N ARG A 2 -11.50 -4.47 8.35
CA ARG A 2 -10.07 -4.38 8.00
C ARG A 2 -9.84 -2.99 7.42
N THR A 3 -8.95 -2.20 8.03
CA THR A 3 -8.61 -0.85 7.54
C THR A 3 -7.71 -0.95 6.31
N GLY A 4 -7.75 0.03 5.41
CA GLY A 4 -6.93 0.01 4.18
C GLY A 4 -5.44 -0.13 4.47
N LYS A 5 -4.94 0.50 5.54
CA LYS A 5 -3.59 0.28 6.07
C LYS A 5 -3.26 -1.19 6.37
N GLY A 6 -4.21 -1.95 6.92
CA GLY A 6 -4.05 -3.37 7.18
C GLY A 6 -3.92 -4.20 5.90
N LEU A 7 -4.68 -3.83 4.86
CA LEU A 7 -4.60 -4.48 3.54
C LEU A 7 -3.26 -4.16 2.85
N ARG A 8 -2.78 -2.92 2.91
CA ARG A 8 -1.46 -2.54 2.37
C ARG A 8 -0.31 -3.26 3.06
N ASN A 9 -0.40 -3.48 4.38
CA ASN A 9 0.56 -4.31 5.11
C ASN A 9 0.52 -5.77 4.63
N LEU A 10 -0.67 -6.35 4.44
CA LEU A 10 -0.80 -7.72 3.92
C LEU A 10 -0.23 -7.85 2.51
N PHE A 11 -0.54 -6.89 1.64
CA PHE A 11 0.01 -6.81 0.29
C PHE A 11 1.54 -6.76 0.32
N THR A 12 2.12 -5.94 1.21
CA THR A 12 3.58 -5.87 1.42
C THR A 12 4.18 -7.21 1.87
N ILE A 13 3.50 -7.94 2.76
CA ILE A 13 3.93 -9.29 3.20
C ILE A 13 3.92 -10.27 2.02
N ILE A 14 2.88 -10.24 1.18
CA ILE A 14 2.78 -11.09 -0.01
C ILE A 14 3.93 -10.79 -0.97
N LEU A 15 4.23 -9.51 -1.22
CA LEU A 15 5.37 -9.11 -2.06
C LEU A 15 6.71 -9.62 -1.51
N LEU A 16 6.94 -9.53 -0.19
CA LEU A 16 8.22 -9.92 0.42
C LEU A 16 8.40 -11.43 0.56
N HIS A 17 7.35 -12.17 0.91
CA HIS A 17 7.47 -13.56 1.34
C HIS A 17 6.89 -14.58 0.35
N CYS A 18 5.97 -14.16 -0.51
CA CYS A 18 5.29 -15.07 -1.45
C CYS A 18 5.77 -14.94 -2.89
N ASN A 19 6.61 -13.93 -3.19
CA ASN A 19 7.19 -13.65 -4.51
C ASN A 19 6.20 -13.91 -5.66
N PRO A 20 5.10 -13.14 -5.74
CA PRO A 20 4.05 -13.37 -6.73
C PRO A 20 4.63 -13.31 -8.15
N VAL A 21 4.11 -14.16 -9.03
CA VAL A 21 4.55 -14.26 -10.44
C VAL A 21 4.39 -12.94 -11.18
N ASP A 22 3.35 -12.17 -10.84
CA ASP A 22 3.07 -10.86 -11.42
C ASP A 22 2.58 -9.89 -10.33
N PRO A 23 3.50 -9.15 -9.67
CA PRO A 23 3.14 -8.19 -8.63
C PRO A 23 2.35 -6.99 -9.18
N HIS A 24 2.57 -6.62 -10.46
CA HIS A 24 1.88 -5.51 -11.09
C HIS A 24 0.40 -5.84 -11.31
N ARG A 25 0.10 -7.01 -11.88
CA ARG A 25 -1.28 -7.46 -12.06
C ARG A 25 -2.01 -7.67 -10.74
N LEU A 26 -1.30 -8.13 -9.71
CA LEU A 26 -1.86 -8.25 -8.36
C LEU A 26 -2.22 -6.87 -7.79
N TRP A 27 -1.35 -5.87 -7.97
CA TRP A 27 -1.64 -4.49 -7.62
C TRP A 27 -2.87 -3.95 -8.34
N GLU A 28 -2.92 -4.06 -9.68
CA GLU A 28 -4.07 -3.57 -10.47
C GLU A 28 -5.40 -4.17 -10.03
N ALA A 29 -5.41 -5.47 -9.71
CA ALA A 29 -6.61 -6.17 -9.25
C ALA A 29 -7.06 -5.77 -7.83
N THR A 30 -6.16 -5.23 -7.00
CA THR A 30 -6.41 -4.98 -5.57
C THR A 30 -6.32 -3.51 -5.16
N ARG A 31 -5.77 -2.63 -6.00
CA ARG A 31 -5.50 -1.20 -5.72
C ARG A 31 -6.72 -0.43 -5.24
N VAL A 32 -7.91 -0.72 -5.79
CA VAL A 32 -9.17 -0.07 -5.41
C VAL A 32 -9.46 -0.32 -3.92
N HIS A 33 -9.37 -1.57 -3.48
CA HIS A 33 -9.59 -1.94 -2.09
C HIS A 33 -8.43 -1.54 -1.17
N LEU A 34 -7.20 -1.52 -1.71
CA LEU A 34 -6.02 -1.08 -0.98
C LEU A 34 -6.03 0.42 -0.72
N CYS A 35 -6.70 1.23 -1.55
CA CYS A 35 -6.65 2.68 -1.48
C CYS A 35 -7.98 3.34 -1.10
N ASP A 36 -9.00 2.56 -0.74
CA ASP A 36 -10.35 3.03 -0.41
C ASP A 36 -10.36 4.06 0.74
N ASP A 37 -9.47 3.91 1.72
CA ASP A 37 -9.29 4.86 2.83
C ASP A 37 -8.43 6.08 2.47
N LEU A 38 -7.65 6.00 1.39
CA LEU A 38 -6.66 7.01 1.03
C LEU A 38 -7.31 8.25 0.43
N HIS A 39 -8.40 8.13 -0.32
CA HIS A 39 -9.12 9.30 -0.82
C HIS A 39 -9.56 10.21 0.34
N HIS A 40 -10.13 9.63 1.39
CA HIS A 40 -10.52 10.40 2.57
C HIS A 40 -9.30 10.96 3.32
N HIS A 41 -8.21 10.19 3.37
CA HIS A 41 -6.96 10.61 4.01
C HIS A 41 -6.33 11.82 3.29
N LEU A 42 -6.20 11.77 1.97
CA LEU A 42 -5.61 12.84 1.16
C LEU A 42 -6.40 14.14 1.31
N THR A 43 -7.73 14.08 1.25
CA THR A 43 -8.58 15.26 1.41
C THR A 43 -8.51 15.85 2.83
N ARG A 44 -8.55 15.02 3.88
CA ARG A 44 -8.62 15.53 5.27
C ARG A 44 -7.28 15.79 5.94
N ARG A 45 -6.22 15.09 5.55
CA ARG A 45 -4.91 15.16 6.22
C ARG A 45 -3.87 15.89 5.40
N LEU A 46 -3.90 15.75 4.08
CA LEU A 46 -2.98 16.44 3.17
C LEU A 46 -3.60 17.66 2.49
N ASN A 47 -4.88 17.93 2.74
CA ASN A 47 -5.60 19.09 2.23
C ASN A 47 -5.56 19.19 0.70
N ILE A 48 -5.54 18.03 0.03
CA ILE A 48 -5.65 17.90 -1.42
C ILE A 48 -7.15 17.87 -1.75
N ASP A 49 -7.63 18.93 -2.38
CA ASP A 49 -9.00 19.01 -2.86
C ASP A 49 -9.18 18.09 -4.07
N ASP A 50 -10.23 17.26 -4.01
CA ASP A 50 -10.65 16.32 -5.06
C ASP A 50 -9.48 15.50 -5.68
N PRO A 51 -8.81 14.63 -4.88
CA PRO A 51 -7.70 13.84 -5.39
C PRO A 51 -8.19 12.87 -6.46
N THR A 52 -7.53 12.90 -7.62
CA THR A 52 -7.81 11.96 -8.71
C THR A 52 -7.50 10.53 -8.28
N GLU A 53 -8.14 9.54 -8.91
CA GLU A 53 -7.88 8.12 -8.62
C GLU A 53 -6.39 7.76 -8.82
N GLU A 54 -5.74 8.36 -9.81
CA GLU A 54 -4.30 8.18 -10.06
C GLU A 54 -3.46 8.67 -8.87
N GLN A 55 -3.73 9.86 -8.33
CA GLN A 55 -3.05 10.37 -7.13
C GLN A 55 -3.30 9.50 -5.90
N VAL A 56 -4.51 8.94 -5.76
CA VAL A 56 -4.86 8.01 -4.68
C VAL A 56 -4.05 6.73 -4.80
N TYR A 57 -3.93 6.16 -6.00
CA TYR A 57 -3.15 4.95 -6.24
C TYR A 57 -1.65 5.17 -6.10
N ASP A 58 -1.13 6.28 -6.61
CA ASP A 58 0.28 6.66 -6.44
C ASP A 58 0.64 6.80 -4.97
N TYR A 59 -0.21 7.44 -4.18
CA TYR A 59 -0.02 7.54 -2.74
C TYR A 59 -0.09 6.18 -2.04
N GLY A 60 -1.00 5.30 -2.48
CA GLY A 60 -1.07 3.93 -1.98
C GLY A 60 0.19 3.12 -2.25
N LEU A 61 0.77 3.27 -3.45
CA LEU A 61 2.02 2.62 -3.83
C LEU A 61 3.19 3.17 -3.02
N TYR A 62 3.21 4.48 -2.76
CA TYR A 62 4.17 5.11 -1.87
C TYR A 62 4.10 4.56 -0.44
N GLU A 63 2.90 4.38 0.13
CA GLU A 63 2.77 3.74 1.46
C GLU A 63 3.29 2.30 1.46
N VAL A 64 3.03 1.52 0.41
CA VAL A 64 3.56 0.16 0.27
C VAL A 64 5.08 0.17 0.19
N ASP A 65 5.69 1.05 -0.62
CA ASP A 65 7.14 1.21 -0.72
C ASP A 65 7.77 1.59 0.63
N MET A 66 7.14 2.49 1.39
CA MET A 66 7.60 2.84 2.73
C MET A 66 7.61 1.64 3.68
N VAL A 67 6.57 0.81 3.66
CA VAL A 67 6.50 -0.40 4.49
C VAL A 67 7.55 -1.42 4.03
N LEU A 68 7.70 -1.62 2.72
CA LEU A 68 8.72 -2.47 2.13
C LEU A 68 10.12 -2.07 2.58
N ARG A 69 10.48 -0.79 2.45
CA ARG A 69 11.78 -0.26 2.87
C ARG A 69 12.01 -0.43 4.36
N LYS A 70 10.97 -0.21 5.18
CA LYS A 70 11.07 -0.40 6.63
C LYS A 70 11.35 -1.87 6.98
N LYS A 71 10.64 -2.79 6.35
CA LYS A 71 10.80 -4.24 6.56
C LYS A 71 12.11 -4.78 6.00
N TRP A 72 12.58 -4.23 4.88
CA TRP A 72 13.88 -4.56 4.31
C TRP A 72 15.04 -4.08 5.17
N LYS A 73 14.89 -2.90 5.81
CA LYS A 73 15.87 -2.35 6.76
C LYS A 73 15.85 -2.99 8.15
N GLU A 74 14.94 -3.93 8.41
CA GLU A 74 15.01 -4.85 9.55
C GLU A 74 15.65 -6.17 9.08
N PRO A 75 16.98 -6.24 8.89
CA PRO A 75 17.62 -7.54 8.69
C PRO A 75 17.39 -8.37 9.96
N SER A 76 16.53 -9.37 9.82
CA SER A 76 16.50 -10.60 10.62
C SER A 76 16.83 -10.43 12.11
N ARG A 77 15.83 -10.08 12.94
CA ARG A 77 15.82 -10.45 14.37
C ARG A 77 15.36 -11.90 14.59
N LEU A 78 15.70 -12.77 13.67
CA LEU A 78 15.56 -14.22 13.79
C LEU A 78 16.97 -14.80 13.63
N SER A 79 17.74 -14.64 14.70
CA SER A 79 18.99 -15.35 15.00
C SER A 79 18.81 -15.96 16.37
#